data_AF-A0A2N7AT35-F1
#
_entry.id   AF-A0A2N7AT35-F1
#
_cell.length_a   1.000
_cell.length_b   1.000
_cell.length_c   1.000
_cell.angle_alpha   90.00
_cell.angle_beta   90.00
_cell.angle_gamma   90.00
#
_symmetry.space_group_name_H-M   'P 1'
#
loop_
_entity.id
_entity.type
_entity.pdbx_description
1 polymer ?
#
loop_
_entity_poly.entity_id
_entity_poly.type
_entity_poly.pdbx_seq_one_letter_code
_entity_poly.pdbx_strand_id
1 'polypeptide(L)'
;MDDDDFIMRQIKSFAEGFGMMVGKKGANKTEIVYEQQQNQNGKIYTDIDNLLLHQKYEEAIHYVYAQKFELDKSSYYSLGQWLIKKLSMIPEVDSQMLSEFVINMKKYQGPVD
;
A
#
# COMPACT_ATOMS: atom_id res chain seq x y z
N MET A 1 -8.40 -13.18 19.68
CA MET A 1 -7.31 -12.19 19.65
C MET A 1 -6.25 -12.73 18.69
N ASP A 2 -6.66 -13.09 17.48
CA ASP A 2 -5.88 -13.99 16.61
C ASP A 2 -5.58 -13.36 15.24
N ASP A 3 -6.39 -12.39 14.81
CA ASP A 3 -6.20 -11.68 13.53
C ASP A 3 -4.98 -10.74 13.55
N ASP A 4 -4.74 -10.06 14.68
CA ASP A 4 -3.59 -9.15 14.80
C ASP A 4 -2.25 -9.90 14.72
N ASP A 5 -2.20 -11.14 15.20
CA ASP A 5 -0.97 -11.95 15.24
C ASP A 5 -0.62 -12.52 13.85
N PHE A 6 -1.63 -12.85 13.03
CA PHE A 6 -1.43 -13.27 11.64
C PHE A 6 -0.93 -12.11 10.76
N ILE A 7 -1.57 -10.94 10.87
CA ILE A 7 -1.16 -9.71 10.18
C ILE A 7 0.27 -9.34 10.57
N MET A 8 0.62 -9.43 11.86
CA MET A 8 1.95 -9.07 12.35
C MET A 8 3.06 -10.02 11.87
N ARG A 9 2.76 -11.32 11.73
CA ARG A 9 3.71 -12.29 11.14
C ARG A 9 3.97 -12.01 9.67
N GLN A 10 2.95 -11.67 8.91
CA GLN A 10 3.14 -11.29 7.50
C GLN A 10 3.94 -9.99 7.39
N ILE A 11 3.60 -8.95 8.18
CA ILE A 11 4.32 -7.66 8.18
C ILE A 11 5.82 -7.84 8.50
N LYS A 12 6.18 -8.71 9.46
CA LYS A 12 7.59 -8.97 9.80
C LYS A 12 8.39 -9.56 8.63
N SER A 13 7.81 -10.47 7.86
CA SER A 13 8.45 -11.02 6.66
C SER A 13 8.61 -9.99 5.54
N PHE A 14 7.76 -8.95 5.48
CA PHE A 14 7.90 -7.87 4.52
C PHE A 14 8.98 -6.85 4.91
N ALA A 15 9.12 -6.52 6.20
CA ALA A 15 10.17 -5.60 6.67
C ALA A 15 11.58 -6.12 6.39
N GLU A 16 11.79 -7.44 6.38
CA GLU A 16 13.05 -8.08 5.98
C GLU A 16 13.23 -8.13 4.46
N GLY A 17 12.14 -8.08 3.68
CA GLY A 17 12.12 -8.11 2.21
C GLY A 17 12.33 -6.76 1.52
N PHE A 18 12.24 -5.64 2.24
CA PHE A 18 12.61 -4.29 1.75
C PHE A 18 14.15 -4.07 1.71
N GLY A 19 14.93 -5.16 1.80
CA GLY A 19 16.36 -5.16 1.53
C GLY A 19 16.63 -4.74 0.08
N MET A 20 17.13 -3.52 -0.08
CA MET A 20 17.68 -2.95 -1.31
C MET A 20 18.30 -4.01 -2.25
N MET A 21 17.62 -4.33 -3.34
CA MET A 21 18.28 -4.87 -4.53
C MET A 21 18.37 -3.76 -5.58
N VAL A 22 19.28 -2.82 -5.35
CA VAL A 22 19.83 -1.99 -6.43
C VAL A 22 20.64 -2.92 -7.33
N GLY A 23 20.15 -3.07 -8.56
CA GLY A 23 20.49 -4.19 -9.42
C GLY A 23 21.92 -4.25 -9.94
N LYS A 24 22.20 -5.39 -10.58
CA LYS A 24 23.24 -5.48 -11.61
C LYS A 24 22.79 -6.34 -12.79
N LYS A 25 22.94 -5.71 -13.95
CA LYS A 25 23.09 -6.24 -15.32
C LYS A 25 21.83 -6.70 -16.06
N GLY A 26 21.37 -5.82 -16.96
CA GLY A 26 20.82 -6.23 -18.25
C GLY A 26 19.65 -5.39 -18.77
N ALA A 27 19.96 -4.27 -19.43
CA ALA A 27 19.13 -3.66 -20.48
C ALA A 27 17.68 -3.24 -20.15
N ASN A 28 17.52 -2.09 -19.50
CA ASN A 28 16.83 -0.90 -20.06
C ASN A 28 16.67 0.10 -18.90
N LYS A 29 17.37 1.23 -19.02
CA LYS A 29 17.28 2.35 -18.09
C LYS A 29 15.86 2.92 -18.15
N THR A 30 15.02 2.48 -17.23
CA THR A 30 13.89 3.30 -16.79
C THR A 30 14.38 4.07 -15.57
N GLU A 31 15.24 5.07 -15.82
CA GLU A 31 15.49 6.11 -14.83
C GLU A 31 14.21 6.93 -14.76
N ILE A 32 13.27 6.52 -13.89
CA ILE A 32 12.12 7.36 -13.56
C ILE A 32 12.68 8.51 -12.74
N VAL A 33 13.08 9.56 -13.44
CA VAL A 33 13.32 10.86 -12.86
C VAL A 33 11.96 11.33 -12.35
N TYR A 34 11.66 11.06 -11.08
CA TYR A 34 10.55 11.69 -10.37
C TYR A 34 10.90 13.17 -10.23
N GLU A 35 10.65 13.92 -11.30
CA GLU A 35 10.64 15.37 -11.26
C GLU A 35 9.72 15.80 -10.11
N GLN A 36 10.25 16.74 -9.34
CA GLN A 36 9.78 17.31 -8.07
C GLN A 36 8.42 18.02 -8.15
N GLN A 37 7.45 17.53 -8.94
CA GLN A 37 6.15 18.18 -9.16
C GLN A 37 4.94 17.43 -8.59
N GLN A 38 5.09 16.25 -7.98
CA GLN A 38 4.01 15.63 -7.17
C GLN A 38 4.18 15.85 -5.67
N ASN A 39 4.68 17.03 -5.32
CA ASN A 39 4.80 17.50 -3.96
C ASN A 39 3.43 17.98 -3.45
N GLN A 40 2.61 17.05 -2.94
CA GLN A 40 1.50 17.38 -2.02
C GLN A 40 0.94 16.16 -1.24
N ASN A 41 1.11 14.92 -1.72
CA ASN A 41 0.60 13.74 -1.00
C ASN A 41 1.66 12.95 -0.19
N GLY A 42 2.95 13.24 -0.33
CA GLY A 42 4.00 12.60 0.49
C GLY A 42 4.42 11.21 0.00
N LYS A 43 5.63 10.79 0.42
CA LYS A 43 6.34 9.58 -0.07
C LYS A 43 5.48 8.31 -0.08
N ILE A 44 4.60 8.15 0.90
CA ILE A 44 3.70 6.98 1.03
C ILE A 44 2.83 6.81 -0.22
N TYR A 45 2.23 7.89 -0.73
CA TYR A 45 1.32 7.82 -1.87
C TYR A 45 2.09 7.55 -3.17
N THR A 46 3.27 8.16 -3.33
CA THR A 46 4.17 7.89 -4.47
C THR A 46 4.62 6.44 -4.51
N ASP A 47 5.03 5.87 -3.37
CA ASP A 47 5.44 4.47 -3.28
C ASP A 47 4.27 3.53 -3.66
N ILE A 48 3.05 3.84 -3.22
CA ILE A 48 1.86 3.05 -3.57
C ILE A 48 1.54 3.16 -5.06
N ASP A 49 1.53 4.37 -5.63
CA ASP A 49 1.29 4.56 -7.06
C ASP A 49 2.29 3.77 -7.92
N ASN A 50 3.56 3.69 -7.48
CA ASN A 50 4.58 2.88 -8.15
C ASN A 50 4.25 1.39 -8.10
N LEU A 51 3.80 0.88 -6.96
CA LEU A 51 3.36 -0.52 -6.85
C LEU A 51 2.17 -0.79 -7.79
N LEU A 52 1.21 0.14 -7.88
CA LEU A 52 0.06 0.01 -8.77
C LEU A 52 0.46 0.03 -10.25
N LEU A 53 1.41 0.89 -10.65
CA LEU A 53 1.95 0.93 -12.01
C LEU A 53 2.61 -0.39 -12.43
N HIS A 54 3.20 -1.09 -11.47
CA HIS A 54 3.80 -2.41 -11.67
C HIS A 54 2.84 -3.58 -11.44
N GLN A 55 1.54 -3.32 -11.31
CA GLN A 55 0.48 -4.32 -11.03
C GLN A 55 0.71 -5.11 -9.74
N LYS A 56 1.47 -4.55 -8.79
CA LYS A 56 1.78 -5.15 -7.48
C LYS A 56 0.71 -4.77 -6.46
N TYR A 57 -0.54 -5.17 -6.72
CA TYR A 57 -1.70 -4.74 -5.93
C TYR A 57 -1.66 -5.24 -4.49
N GLU A 58 -1.24 -6.49 -4.28
CA GLU A 58 -1.10 -7.07 -2.94
C GLU A 58 -0.02 -6.33 -2.14
N GLU A 59 1.13 -6.03 -2.76
CA GLU A 59 2.21 -5.27 -2.13
C GLU A 59 1.75 -3.85 -1.76
N ALA A 60 0.92 -3.20 -2.58
CA ALA A 60 0.33 -1.90 -2.27
C ALA A 60 -0.57 -1.96 -1.02
N ILE A 61 -1.39 -3.00 -0.89
CA ILE A 61 -2.24 -3.23 0.29
C ILE A 61 -1.39 -3.47 1.54
N HIS A 62 -0.36 -4.32 1.43
CA HIS A 62 0.56 -4.57 2.53
C HIS A 62 1.34 -3.32 2.94
N TYR A 63 1.74 -2.49 1.98
CA TYR A 63 2.40 -1.23 2.26
C TYR A 63 1.50 -0.28 3.07
N VAL A 64 0.19 -0.22 2.77
CA VAL A 64 -0.78 0.51 3.59
C VAL A 64 -0.84 -0.07 5.00
N TYR A 65 -0.96 -1.40 5.15
CA TYR A 65 -0.99 -2.01 6.49
C TYR A 65 0.24 -1.70 7.33
N ALA A 66 1.42 -1.60 6.72
CA ALA A 66 2.65 -1.22 7.42
C ALA A 66 2.58 0.20 8.02
N GLN A 67 1.74 1.09 7.47
CA GLN A 67 1.55 2.45 7.98
C GLN A 67 0.63 2.52 9.22
N LYS A 68 0.05 1.39 9.67
CA LYS A 68 -0.91 1.34 10.81
C LYS A 68 -0.36 1.99 12.09
N PHE A 69 0.94 1.87 12.33
CA PHE A 69 1.59 2.39 13.54
C PHE A 69 2.32 3.72 13.32
N GLU A 70 2.50 4.12 12.06
CA GLU A 70 3.16 5.38 11.67
C GLU A 70 2.15 6.54 11.53
N LEU A 71 0.90 6.21 11.17
CA LEU A 71 -0.18 7.17 10.97
C LEU A 71 -1.18 7.11 12.12
N ASP A 72 -1.79 8.25 12.44
CA ASP A 72 -2.98 8.25 13.28
C ASP A 72 -4.15 7.52 12.58
N LYS A 73 -5.14 7.10 13.37
CA LYS A 73 -6.28 6.31 12.87
C LYS A 73 -7.01 6.97 11.69
N SER A 74 -7.18 8.30 11.71
CA SER A 74 -7.91 9.03 10.66
C SER A 74 -7.10 9.09 9.37
N SER A 75 -5.81 9.41 9.48
CA SER A 75 -4.87 9.43 8.35
C SER A 75 -4.70 8.04 7.74
N TYR A 76 -4.58 7.00 8.57
CA TYR A 76 -4.51 5.60 8.13
C TYR A 76 -5.78 5.16 7.39
N TYR A 77 -6.95 5.45 7.93
CA TYR A 77 -8.21 5.14 7.27
C TYR A 77 -8.36 5.88 5.92
N SER A 78 -7.98 7.15 5.89
CA SER A 78 -8.02 7.97 4.67
C SER A 78 -7.10 7.43 3.58
N LEU A 79 -5.89 6.99 3.94
CA LEU A 79 -4.96 6.31 3.04
C LEU A 79 -5.56 5.01 2.47
N GLY A 80 -6.20 4.21 3.33
CA GLY A 80 -6.88 2.98 2.92
C GLY A 80 -8.03 3.23 1.95
N GLN A 81 -8.89 4.23 2.23
CA GLN A 81 -9.98 4.62 1.34
C GLN A 81 -9.46 5.09 -0.03
N TRP A 82 -8.37 5.85 -0.04
CA TRP A 82 -7.73 6.29 -1.27
C TRP A 82 -7.24 5.10 -2.11
N LEU A 83 -6.59 4.11 -1.49
CA LEU A 83 -6.14 2.91 -2.21
C LEU A 83 -7.33 2.06 -2.69
N ILE A 84 -8.37 1.86 -1.89
CA ILE A 84 -9.60 1.15 -2.28
C ILE A 84 -10.19 1.76 -3.55
N LYS A 85 -10.29 3.09 -3.61
CA LYS A 85 -10.83 3.81 -4.78
C LYS A 85 -10.01 3.58 -6.04
N LYS A 86 -8.68 3.48 -5.92
CA LYS A 86 -7.81 3.19 -7.07
C LYS A 86 -7.97 1.75 -7.53
N LEU A 87 -7.90 0.79 -6.59
CA LEU A 87 -8.02 -0.63 -6.90
C LEU A 87 -9.38 -0.99 -7.50
N SER A 88 -10.46 -0.37 -7.06
CA SER A 88 -11.80 -0.63 -7.61
C SER A 88 -12.01 -0.17 -9.06
N MET A 89 -11.12 0.67 -9.59
CA MET A 89 -11.13 1.12 -10.99
C MET A 89 -10.31 0.20 -11.91
N ILE A 90 -9.58 -0.78 -11.36
CA ILE A 90 -8.67 -1.65 -12.11
C ILE A 90 -9.34 -3.04 -12.23
N PRO A 91 -9.76 -3.47 -13.44
CA PRO A 91 -10.47 -4.73 -13.62
C PRO A 91 -9.61 -5.97 -13.35
N GLU A 92 -8.28 -5.85 -13.41
CA GLU A 92 -7.33 -6.93 -13.14
C GLU A 92 -7.13 -7.21 -11.63
N VAL A 93 -7.64 -6.35 -10.75
CA VAL A 93 -7.52 -6.55 -9.30
C VAL A 93 -8.42 -7.70 -8.87
N ASP A 94 -7.84 -8.62 -8.10
CA ASP A 94 -8.59 -9.71 -7.49
C ASP A 94 -9.69 -9.16 -6.56
N SER A 95 -10.93 -9.54 -6.85
CA SER A 95 -12.11 -9.01 -6.15
C SER A 95 -12.18 -9.49 -4.70
N GLN A 96 -11.65 -10.67 -4.38
CA GLN A 96 -11.61 -11.18 -3.02
C GLN A 96 -10.61 -10.39 -2.18
N MET A 97 -9.40 -10.16 -2.71
CA MET A 97 -8.35 -9.35 -2.09
C MET A 97 -8.84 -7.93 -1.79
N LEU A 98 -9.49 -7.28 -2.77
CA LEU A 98 -10.06 -5.95 -2.56
C LEU A 98 -11.15 -5.95 -1.49
N SER A 99 -12.02 -6.97 -1.49
CA SER A 99 -13.09 -7.11 -0.48
C SER A 99 -12.52 -7.28 0.93
N GLU A 100 -11.51 -8.13 1.11
CA GLU A 100 -10.82 -8.33 2.39
C GLU A 100 -10.17 -7.02 2.88
N PHE A 101 -9.52 -6.29 1.98
CA PHE A 101 -8.94 -4.99 2.31
C PHE A 101 -10.00 -3.98 2.75
N VAL A 102 -11.13 -3.89 2.04
CA VAL A 102 -12.27 -3.04 2.41
C VAL A 102 -12.81 -3.40 3.80
N ILE A 103 -13.00 -4.69 4.09
CA ILE A 103 -13.48 -5.17 5.40
C ILE A 103 -12.50 -4.76 6.50
N ASN A 104 -11.19 -4.91 6.27
CA ASN A 104 -10.17 -4.51 7.24
C ASN A 104 -10.14 -3.00 7.46
N MET A 105 -10.26 -2.17 6.42
CA MET A 105 -10.30 -0.71 6.57
C MET A 105 -11.53 -0.23 7.33
N LYS A 106 -12.70 -0.89 7.18
CA LYS A 106 -13.91 -0.54 7.94
C LYS A 106 -13.74 -0.59 9.46
N LYS A 107 -12.81 -1.41 9.98
CA LYS A 107 -12.46 -1.46 11.42
C LYS A 107 -11.93 -0.12 11.95
N TYR A 108 -11.41 0.72 11.05
CA TYR A 108 -10.82 2.02 11.37
C TYR A 108 -11.73 3.19 11.00
N GLN A 109 -12.92 2.92 10.45
CA GLN A 109 -13.94 3.94 10.23
C GLN A 109 -14.28 4.61 11.56
N GLY A 110 -14.10 5.93 11.65
CA GLY A 110 -14.54 6.71 12.80
C GLY A 110 -16.08 6.78 12.86
N PRO A 111 -16.66 7.26 13.98
CA PRO A 111 -18.04 7.70 13.94
C PRO A 111 -18.17 8.73 12.82
N VAL A 112 -19.14 8.53 11.93
CA VAL A 112 -19.55 9.55 10.97
C VAL A 112 -20.30 10.57 11.82
N ASP A 113 -19.66 11.71 12.13
CA ASP A 113 -20.35 12.89 12.68
C ASP A 113 -21.46 13.35 11.73
#